data_AF-A0A817PTR0-F1
#
_entry.id   AF-A0A817PTR0-F1
#
_cell.length_a   1.000
_cell.length_b   1.000
_cell.length_c   1.000
_cell.angle_alpha   90.00
_cell.angle_beta   90.00
_cell.angle_gamma   90.00
#
_symmetry.space_group_name_H-M   'P 1'
#
loop_
_entity.id
_entity.type
_entity.pdbx_description
1 polymer ?
#
loop_
_entity_poly.entity_id
_entity_poly.type
_entity_poly.pdbx_seq_one_letter_code
_entity_poly.pdbx_strand_id
1 'polypeptide(L)'
;KAQSEEFKALEDFKQIASPAQWNIHYVLKSKVKLCSIKKKNYCTATKQVEYDLLPKFIEKVDPTWKIDESVVDRQDAQGTYDYVRQMVKNFRTQLMTTYIQSLAHEYEILSDEIKRLVEGMPQDNDDGFDAEPGYAAFKQYHDRREKRLNLEIEKSLYFLEEKRVEGNSKDQKEITTIEEEIIAPTPVRQLPEDFWVPQ
;
A
#
# COMPACT_ATOMS: atom_id res chain seq x y z
N LYS A 1 -3.24 -23.51 11.45
CA LYS A 1 -4.29 -23.34 12.48
C LYS A 1 -5.50 -22.57 11.94
N ALA A 2 -5.39 -21.27 11.59
CA ALA A 2 -6.53 -20.46 11.10
C ALA A 2 -7.28 -21.05 9.89
N GLN A 3 -6.58 -21.60 8.89
CA GLN A 3 -7.21 -22.26 7.74
C GLN A 3 -8.07 -23.47 8.13
N SER A 4 -7.62 -24.27 9.10
CA SER A 4 -8.36 -25.44 9.58
C SER A 4 -9.57 -25.02 10.42
N GLU A 5 -9.46 -23.94 11.20
CA GLU A 5 -10.59 -23.36 11.94
C GLU A 5 -11.66 -22.79 10.99
N GLU A 6 -11.26 -22.08 9.93
CA GLU A 6 -12.18 -21.59 8.90
C GLU A 6 -12.87 -22.75 8.18
N PHE A 7 -12.11 -23.79 7.80
CA PHE A 7 -12.67 -24.95 7.12
C PHE A 7 -13.71 -25.64 7.98
N LYS A 8 -13.42 -25.86 9.27
CA LYS A 8 -14.38 -26.47 10.20
C LYS A 8 -15.66 -25.62 10.32
N ALA A 9 -15.52 -24.31 10.52
CA ALA A 9 -16.68 -23.42 10.62
C ALA A 9 -17.52 -23.38 9.33
N LEU A 10 -16.88 -23.54 8.16
CA LEU A 10 -17.59 -23.67 6.89
C LEU A 10 -18.38 -24.97 6.79
N GLU A 11 -17.81 -26.09 7.24
CA GLU A 11 -18.52 -27.38 7.27
C GLU A 11 -19.68 -27.37 8.26
N ASP A 12 -19.51 -26.75 9.42
CA ASP A 12 -20.58 -26.57 10.41
C ASP A 12 -21.73 -25.73 9.82
N PHE A 13 -21.41 -24.61 9.14
CA PHE A 13 -22.41 -23.80 8.43
C PHE A 13 -23.12 -24.59 7.33
N LYS A 14 -22.39 -25.36 6.51
CA LYS A 14 -22.94 -26.18 5.43
C LYS A 14 -24.02 -27.16 5.86
N GLN A 15 -23.89 -27.73 7.06
CA GLN A 15 -24.80 -28.74 7.56
C GLN A 15 -26.18 -28.18 7.94
N ILE A 16 -26.24 -26.88 8.24
CA ILE A 16 -27.42 -26.23 8.83
C ILE A 16 -27.93 -25.04 8.03
N ALA A 17 -27.20 -24.60 7.00
CA ALA A 17 -27.57 -23.46 6.17
C ALA A 17 -28.81 -23.75 5.32
N SER A 18 -29.75 -22.81 5.30
CA SER A 18 -30.86 -22.83 4.35
C SER A 18 -30.37 -22.50 2.92
N PRO A 19 -31.13 -22.88 1.87
CA PRO A 19 -30.80 -22.50 0.49
C PRO A 19 -30.63 -20.98 0.29
N ALA A 20 -31.44 -20.17 0.99
CA ALA A 20 -31.36 -18.71 0.92
C ALA A 20 -30.06 -18.17 1.55
N GLN A 21 -29.66 -18.69 2.71
CA GLN A 21 -28.38 -18.37 3.34
C GLN A 21 -27.20 -18.79 2.45
N TRP A 22 -27.35 -19.91 1.74
CA TRP A 22 -26.33 -20.40 0.83
C TRP A 22 -26.13 -19.50 -0.39
N ASN A 23 -27.23 -19.02 -0.98
CA ASN A 23 -27.18 -18.06 -2.08
C ASN A 23 -26.45 -16.77 -1.69
N ILE A 24 -26.73 -16.24 -0.49
CA ILE A 24 -26.07 -15.03 0.03
C ILE A 24 -24.57 -15.30 0.26
N HIS A 25 -24.21 -16.46 0.82
CA HIS A 25 -22.80 -16.83 0.96
C HIS A 25 -22.06 -16.83 -0.38
N TYR A 26 -22.65 -17.35 -1.46
CA TYR A 26 -21.97 -17.38 -2.76
C TYR A 26 -21.64 -15.97 -3.26
N VAL A 27 -22.54 -15.01 -3.06
CA VAL A 27 -22.32 -13.60 -3.38
C VAL A 27 -21.25 -13.00 -2.45
N LEU A 28 -21.36 -13.23 -1.13
CA LEU A 28 -20.40 -12.72 -0.15
C LEU A 28 -19.00 -13.29 -0.34
N LYS A 29 -18.87 -14.55 -0.76
CA LYS A 29 -17.58 -15.23 -0.91
C LYS A 29 -16.65 -14.51 -1.89
N SER A 30 -17.16 -14.04 -3.03
CA SER A 30 -16.36 -13.29 -4.00
C SER A 30 -16.03 -11.88 -3.48
N LYS A 31 -17.00 -11.20 -2.89
CA LYS A 31 -16.85 -9.86 -2.32
C LYS A 31 -15.83 -9.81 -1.18
N VAL A 32 -15.88 -10.75 -0.24
CA VAL A 32 -14.91 -10.85 0.87
C VAL A 32 -13.48 -11.06 0.35
N LYS A 33 -13.30 -11.87 -0.71
CA LYS A 33 -11.98 -12.05 -1.34
C LYS A 33 -11.49 -10.74 -1.96
N LEU A 34 -12.36 -10.03 -2.68
CA LEU A 34 -12.01 -8.74 -3.29
C LEU A 34 -11.70 -7.68 -2.23
N CYS A 35 -12.52 -7.58 -1.19
CA CYS A 35 -12.33 -6.68 -0.05
C CYS A 35 -10.97 -6.92 0.63
N SER A 36 -10.57 -8.19 0.83
CA SER A 36 -9.25 -8.51 1.36
C SER A 36 -8.10 -8.04 0.47
N ILE A 37 -8.24 -8.13 -0.86
CA ILE A 37 -7.24 -7.59 -1.80
C ILE A 37 -7.15 -6.06 -1.66
N LYS A 38 -8.30 -5.36 -1.60
CA LYS A 38 -8.34 -3.90 -1.43
C LYS A 38 -7.74 -3.48 -0.08
N LYS A 39 -8.10 -4.17 1.00
CA LYS A 39 -7.51 -3.99 2.34
C LYS A 39 -6.00 -4.17 2.31
N LYS A 40 -5.50 -5.23 1.67
CA LYS A 40 -4.07 -5.48 1.50
C LYS A 40 -3.37 -4.31 0.80
N ASN A 41 -3.93 -3.83 -0.31
CA ASN A 41 -3.36 -2.73 -1.08
C ASN A 41 -3.33 -1.44 -0.26
N TYR A 42 -4.42 -1.11 0.43
CA TYR A 42 -4.51 0.04 1.32
C TYR A 42 -3.48 -0.02 2.44
N CYS A 43 -3.39 -1.14 3.18
CA CYS A 43 -2.41 -1.31 4.24
C CYS A 43 -0.96 -1.25 3.71
N THR A 44 -0.71 -1.83 2.53
CA THR A 44 0.60 -1.79 1.88
C THR A 44 0.99 -0.36 1.50
N ALA A 45 0.09 0.39 0.86
CA ALA A 45 0.34 1.77 0.46
C ALA A 45 0.55 2.69 1.69
N THR A 46 -0.19 2.46 2.77
CA THR A 46 -0.01 3.18 4.04
C THR A 46 1.38 2.92 4.61
N LYS A 47 1.83 1.66 4.65
CA LYS A 47 3.18 1.31 5.10
C LYS A 47 4.29 1.87 4.20
N GLN A 48 4.05 1.91 2.89
CA GLN A 48 4.97 2.55 1.96
C GLN A 48 5.16 4.03 2.25
N VAL A 49 4.09 4.77 2.55
CA VAL A 49 4.20 6.18 2.99
C VAL A 49 4.92 6.31 4.33
N GLU A 50 4.64 5.44 5.31
CA GLU A 50 5.37 5.44 6.58
C GLU A 50 6.88 5.25 6.40
N TYR A 51 7.30 4.56 5.34
CA TYR A 51 8.71 4.29 5.04
C TYR A 51 9.31 5.22 3.98
N ASP A 52 8.57 6.25 3.55
CA ASP A 52 8.94 7.13 2.43
C ASP A 52 9.32 6.36 1.14
N LEU A 53 8.69 5.20 0.94
CA LEU A 53 8.86 4.36 -0.24
C LEU A 53 7.78 4.70 -1.26
N LEU A 54 8.20 5.14 -2.45
CA LEU A 54 7.27 5.41 -3.53
C LEU A 54 6.80 4.10 -4.18
N PRO A 55 5.50 3.95 -4.50
CA PRO A 55 5.03 2.93 -5.40
C PRO A 55 5.79 3.00 -6.73
N LYS A 56 6.10 1.85 -7.33
CA LYS A 56 6.88 1.74 -8.58
C LYS A 56 6.34 2.57 -9.76
N PHE A 57 5.06 2.91 -9.76
CA PHE A 57 4.46 3.75 -10.80
C PHE A 57 4.72 5.26 -10.60
N ILE A 58 5.19 5.67 -9.41
CA ILE A 58 5.49 7.05 -9.01
C ILE A 58 7.01 7.35 -9.08
N GLU A 59 7.86 6.32 -9.04
CA GLU A 59 9.34 6.43 -9.01
C GLU A 59 9.97 7.23 -10.17
N LYS A 60 9.24 7.58 -11.23
CA LYS A 60 9.82 8.15 -12.45
C LYS A 60 9.75 9.67 -12.60
N VAL A 61 9.34 10.39 -11.56
CA VAL A 61 9.38 11.87 -11.58
C VAL A 61 10.61 12.32 -10.78
N ASP A 62 11.77 12.20 -11.43
CA ASP A 62 13.00 12.85 -11.00
C ASP A 62 13.36 13.90 -12.05
N PRO A 63 13.14 15.19 -11.77
CA PRO A 63 13.69 16.23 -12.61
C PRO A 63 15.18 16.32 -12.31
N THR A 64 15.99 15.55 -13.03
CA THR A 64 17.41 15.88 -13.26
C THR A 64 17.47 17.15 -14.11
N TRP A 65 17.02 18.26 -13.54
CA TRP A 65 17.09 19.58 -14.14
C TRP A 65 18.45 20.15 -13.75
N LYS A 66 19.27 20.50 -14.74
CA LYS A 66 20.48 21.30 -14.53
C LYS A 66 20.24 22.72 -14.98
N ILE A 67 20.53 23.66 -14.10
CA ILE A 67 20.49 25.09 -14.41
C ILE A 67 21.82 25.45 -15.07
N ASP A 68 21.79 26.36 -16.04
CA ASP A 68 23.02 26.90 -16.61
C ASP A 68 23.68 27.87 -15.61
N GLU A 69 24.61 27.32 -14.82
CA GLU A 69 25.38 28.04 -13.81
C GLU A 69 26.41 29.02 -14.42
N SER A 70 26.54 29.10 -15.74
CA SER A 70 27.40 30.10 -16.39
C SER A 70 26.79 31.51 -16.42
N VAL A 71 25.47 31.61 -16.26
CA VAL A 71 24.70 32.86 -16.36
C VAL A 71 24.09 33.28 -15.02
N VAL A 72 23.95 32.35 -14.08
CA VAL A 72 23.29 32.55 -12.79
C VAL A 72 24.32 32.42 -11.67
N ASP A 73 24.29 33.32 -10.68
CA ASP A 73 25.14 33.20 -9.50
C ASP A 73 24.84 31.90 -8.73
N ARG A 74 25.85 31.36 -8.04
CA ARG A 74 25.72 30.09 -7.30
C ARG A 74 24.61 30.13 -6.26
N GLN A 75 24.39 31.27 -5.61
CA GLN A 75 23.36 31.39 -4.59
C GLN A 75 21.95 31.31 -5.19
N ASP A 76 21.75 31.96 -6.34
CA ASP A 76 20.48 31.94 -7.07
C ASP A 76 20.21 30.57 -7.72
N ALA A 77 21.26 29.90 -8.22
CA ALA A 77 21.18 28.53 -8.72
C ALA A 77 20.75 27.56 -7.62
N GLN A 78 21.37 27.64 -6.43
CA GLN A 78 21.01 26.80 -5.27
C GLN A 78 19.56 27.04 -4.82
N GLY A 79 19.13 28.30 -4.71
CA GLY A 79 17.75 28.63 -4.35
C GLY A 79 16.73 28.05 -5.34
N THR A 80 17.07 27.99 -6.63
CA THR A 80 16.23 27.37 -7.64
C THR A 80 16.21 25.84 -7.52
N TYR A 81 17.36 25.19 -7.26
CA TYR A 81 17.41 23.74 -6.98
C TYR A 81 16.58 23.37 -5.75
N ASP A 82 16.66 24.16 -4.68
CA ASP A 82 15.88 23.94 -3.46
C ASP A 82 14.37 24.08 -3.72
N TYR A 83 13.98 25.09 -4.51
CA TYR A 83 12.59 25.29 -4.91
C TYR A 83 12.06 24.10 -5.73
N VAL A 84 12.83 23.61 -6.71
CA VAL A 84 12.46 22.42 -7.50
C VAL A 84 12.36 21.18 -6.61
N ARG A 85 13.32 20.97 -5.69
CA ARG A 85 13.28 19.86 -4.74
C ARG A 85 12.02 19.91 -3.87
N GLN A 86 11.65 21.08 -3.38
CA GLN A 86 10.42 21.26 -2.61
C GLN A 86 9.17 20.98 -3.46
N MET A 87 9.15 21.40 -4.72
CA MET A 87 8.05 21.14 -5.65
C MET A 87 7.85 19.65 -5.90
N VAL A 88 8.94 18.91 -6.15
CA VAL A 88 8.91 17.45 -6.35
C VAL A 88 8.41 16.75 -5.09
N LYS A 89 8.92 17.15 -3.92
CA LYS A 89 8.47 16.60 -2.63
C LYS A 89 6.98 16.82 -2.40
N ASN A 90 6.50 18.04 -2.66
CA ASN A 90 5.08 18.37 -2.52
C ASN A 90 4.21 17.55 -3.49
N PHE A 91 4.64 17.43 -4.75
CA PHE A 91 3.94 16.63 -5.76
C PHE A 91 3.84 15.17 -5.35
N ARG A 92 4.95 14.54 -4.92
CA ARG A 92 4.99 13.16 -4.43
C ARG A 92 4.04 12.97 -3.24
N THR A 93 4.05 13.90 -2.29
CA THR A 93 3.17 13.86 -1.11
C THR A 93 1.70 13.93 -1.50
N GLN A 94 1.32 14.85 -2.38
CA GLN A 94 -0.06 14.99 -2.85
C GLN A 94 -0.54 13.75 -3.63
N LEU A 95 0.33 13.20 -4.48
CA LEU A 95 0.04 12.00 -5.25
C LEU A 95 -0.16 10.79 -4.34
N MET A 96 0.72 10.58 -3.36
CA MET A 96 0.60 9.51 -2.37
C MET A 96 -0.65 9.66 -1.52
N THR A 97 -0.97 10.89 -1.10
CA THR A 97 -2.19 11.18 -0.33
C THR A 97 -3.43 10.80 -1.11
N THR A 98 -3.52 11.25 -2.37
CA THR A 98 -4.65 10.93 -3.26
C THR A 98 -4.75 9.42 -3.50
N TYR A 99 -3.61 8.75 -3.72
CA TYR A 99 -3.57 7.31 -3.91
C TYR A 99 -4.09 6.54 -2.70
N ILE A 100 -3.64 6.88 -1.49
CA ILE A 100 -4.12 6.25 -0.25
C ILE A 100 -5.61 6.52 -0.04
N GLN A 101 -6.07 7.75 -0.25
CA GLN A 101 -7.48 8.11 -0.12
C GLN A 101 -8.36 7.30 -1.09
N SER A 102 -7.91 7.13 -2.34
CA SER A 102 -8.60 6.30 -3.33
C SER A 102 -8.71 4.85 -2.86
N LEU A 103 -7.60 4.25 -2.39
CA LEU A 103 -7.61 2.87 -1.88
C LEU A 103 -8.46 2.70 -0.62
N ALA A 104 -8.44 3.67 0.28
CA ALA A 104 -9.26 3.68 1.49
C ALA A 104 -10.74 3.67 1.13
N HIS A 105 -11.15 4.53 0.19
CA HIS A 105 -12.53 4.63 -0.26
C HIS A 105 -13.02 3.35 -0.96
N GLU A 106 -12.20 2.75 -1.83
CA GLU A 106 -12.52 1.46 -2.47
C GLU A 106 -12.72 0.34 -1.44
N TYR A 107 -11.90 0.33 -0.39
CA TYR A 107 -12.01 -0.64 0.70
C TYR A 107 -13.29 -0.41 1.54
N GLU A 108 -13.56 0.85 1.89
CA GLU A 108 -14.73 1.23 2.70
C GLU A 108 -16.04 0.86 2.01
N ILE A 109 -16.20 1.16 0.72
CA ILE A 109 -17.40 0.80 -0.05
C ILE A 109 -17.66 -0.70 0.00
N LEU A 110 -16.63 -1.52 -0.22
CA LEU A 110 -16.78 -2.98 -0.20
C LEU A 110 -17.02 -3.52 1.20
N SER A 111 -16.37 -2.95 2.21
CA SER A 111 -16.57 -3.30 3.62
C SER A 111 -18.02 -3.04 4.04
N ASP A 112 -18.55 -1.86 3.70
CA ASP A 112 -19.94 -1.49 4.00
C ASP A 112 -20.95 -2.36 3.26
N GLU A 113 -20.70 -2.66 1.99
CA GLU A 113 -21.55 -3.56 1.21
C GLU A 113 -21.58 -4.97 1.82
N ILE A 114 -20.43 -5.51 2.21
CA ILE A 114 -20.34 -6.80 2.89
C ILE A 114 -21.11 -6.76 4.20
N LYS A 115 -20.90 -5.72 5.03
CA LYS A 115 -21.59 -5.58 6.31
C LYS A 115 -23.12 -5.60 6.13
N ARG A 116 -23.65 -4.83 5.18
CA ARG A 116 -25.09 -4.81 4.86
C ARG A 116 -25.60 -6.17 4.39
N LEU A 117 -24.83 -6.89 3.57
CA LEU A 117 -25.20 -8.23 3.08
C LEU A 117 -25.18 -9.28 4.19
N VAL A 118 -24.24 -9.17 5.14
CA VAL A 118 -24.18 -10.04 6.32
C VAL A 118 -25.36 -9.74 7.25
N GLU A 119 -25.64 -8.47 7.53
CA GLU A 119 -26.78 -8.04 8.38
C GLU A 119 -28.14 -8.39 7.76
N GLY A 120 -28.25 -8.37 6.43
CA GLY A 120 -29.46 -8.76 5.70
C GLY A 120 -29.61 -10.27 5.46
N MET A 121 -28.75 -11.11 6.03
CA MET A 121 -28.89 -12.57 5.90
C MET A 121 -30.13 -13.07 6.66
N PRO A 122 -30.94 -13.98 6.08
CA PRO A 122 -32.09 -14.57 6.76
C PRO A 122 -31.69 -15.17 8.11
N GLN A 123 -32.36 -14.70 9.15
CA GLN A 123 -32.15 -15.18 10.52
C GLN A 123 -32.99 -16.41 10.85
N ASP A 124 -34.12 -16.59 10.15
CA ASP A 124 -35.03 -17.69 10.42
C ASP A 124 -34.75 -18.92 9.53
N ASN A 125 -34.78 -20.11 10.13
CA ASN A 125 -35.32 -21.30 9.50
C ASN A 125 -36.84 -21.23 9.72
N ASP A 126 -37.64 -21.36 8.65
CA ASP A 126 -39.10 -21.10 8.59
C ASP A 126 -39.98 -22.03 9.49
N ASP A 127 -39.39 -22.73 10.46
CA ASP A 127 -40.00 -23.79 11.25
C ASP A 127 -40.01 -23.46 12.76
N GLY A 128 -40.50 -22.28 13.15
CA GLY A 128 -41.18 -21.99 14.44
C GLY A 128 -40.55 -22.37 15.80
N PHE A 129 -39.35 -22.94 15.88
CA PHE A 129 -38.68 -23.33 17.12
C PHE A 129 -37.15 -23.25 16.91
N ASP A 130 -36.49 -22.33 17.61
CA ASP A 130 -35.02 -22.19 17.70
C ASP A 130 -34.25 -22.00 16.37
N ALA A 131 -34.54 -20.89 15.67
CA ALA A 131 -34.05 -20.60 14.32
C ALA A 131 -32.63 -19.99 14.19
N GLU A 132 -31.90 -19.75 15.30
CA GLU A 132 -30.53 -19.19 15.29
C GLU A 132 -29.36 -20.03 14.69
N PRO A 133 -29.44 -21.33 14.33
CA PRO A 133 -28.25 -22.10 13.96
C PRO A 133 -27.52 -21.59 12.71
N GLY A 134 -28.25 -21.29 11.63
CA GLY A 134 -27.67 -21.00 10.30
C GLY A 134 -26.94 -19.66 10.23
N TYR A 135 -27.58 -18.59 10.70
CA TYR A 135 -26.99 -17.25 10.75
C TYR A 135 -25.80 -17.18 11.73
N ALA A 136 -25.93 -17.77 12.92
CA ALA A 136 -24.86 -17.78 13.91
C ALA A 136 -23.62 -18.54 13.40
N ALA A 137 -23.82 -19.70 12.77
CA ALA A 137 -22.70 -20.44 12.17
C ALA A 137 -22.09 -19.70 10.97
N PHE A 138 -22.90 -19.01 10.15
CA PHE A 138 -22.37 -18.17 9.10
C PHE A 138 -21.49 -17.06 9.65
N LYS A 139 -21.94 -16.35 10.70
CA LYS A 139 -21.16 -15.28 11.34
C LYS A 139 -19.85 -15.82 11.90
N GLN A 140 -19.90 -16.95 12.60
CA GLN A 140 -18.70 -17.62 13.08
C GLN A 140 -17.73 -17.97 11.94
N TYR A 141 -18.23 -18.53 10.83
CA TYR A 141 -17.45 -18.79 9.63
C TYR A 141 -16.84 -17.50 9.05
N HIS A 142 -17.64 -16.45 8.92
CA HIS A 142 -17.24 -15.16 8.37
C HIS A 142 -16.10 -14.53 9.19
N ASP A 143 -16.22 -14.51 10.51
CA ASP A 143 -15.20 -13.99 11.42
C ASP A 143 -13.89 -14.77 11.32
N ARG A 144 -13.96 -16.10 11.20
CA ARG A 144 -12.77 -16.96 11.02
C ARG A 144 -12.09 -16.70 9.68
N ARG A 145 -12.88 -16.51 8.63
CA ARG A 145 -12.37 -16.17 7.31
C ARG A 145 -11.72 -14.80 7.29
N GLU A 146 -12.33 -13.79 7.91
CA GLU A 146 -11.74 -12.46 8.04
C GLU A 146 -10.41 -12.53 8.79
N LYS A 147 -10.37 -13.26 9.91
CA LYS A 147 -9.14 -13.49 10.67
C LYS A 147 -8.04 -14.12 9.83
N ARG A 148 -8.32 -15.14 9.01
CA ARG A 148 -7.33 -15.73 8.10
C ARG A 148 -6.79 -14.69 7.11
N LEU A 149 -7.69 -13.92 6.49
CA LEU A 149 -7.30 -12.91 5.50
C LEU A 149 -6.46 -11.80 6.12
N ASN A 150 -6.78 -11.37 7.34
CA ASN A 150 -5.99 -10.40 8.10
C ASN A 150 -4.57 -10.93 8.38
N LEU A 151 -4.44 -12.19 8.79
CA LEU A 151 -3.12 -12.83 8.97
C LEU A 151 -2.30 -12.89 7.66
N GLU A 152 -2.95 -13.09 6.51
CA GLU A 152 -2.27 -13.07 5.20
C GLU A 152 -1.80 -11.68 4.82
N ILE A 153 -2.56 -10.65 5.17
CA ILE A 153 -2.17 -9.25 5.01
C ILE A 153 -0.97 -8.93 5.90
N GLU A 154 -1.03 -9.28 7.19
CA GLU A 154 0.08 -9.07 8.13
C GLU A 154 1.38 -9.74 7.66
N LYS A 155 1.32 -10.99 7.19
CA LYS A 155 2.47 -11.67 6.59
C LYS A 155 3.01 -10.94 5.36
N SER A 156 2.13 -10.37 4.54
CA SER A 156 2.54 -9.60 3.38
C SER A 156 3.25 -8.30 3.78
N LEU A 157 2.82 -7.67 4.88
CA LEU A 157 3.48 -6.48 5.43
C LEU A 157 4.83 -6.83 6.06
N TYR A 158 4.95 -7.98 6.72
CA TYR A 158 6.24 -8.47 7.23
C TYR A 158 7.29 -8.59 6.12
N PHE A 159 6.90 -9.10 4.94
CA PHE A 159 7.81 -9.19 3.79
C PHE A 159 8.24 -7.81 3.26
N LEU A 160 7.41 -6.77 3.40
CA LEU A 160 7.81 -5.40 3.10
C LEU A 160 8.79 -4.86 4.14
N GLU A 161 8.60 -5.20 5.42
CA GLU A 161 9.55 -4.84 6.48
C GLU A 161 10.90 -5.53 6.27
N GLU A 162 10.91 -6.82 5.94
CA GLU A 162 12.11 -7.57 5.62
C GLU A 162 12.83 -6.96 4.41
N LYS A 163 12.10 -6.60 3.35
CA LYS A 163 12.67 -5.86 2.21
C LYS A 163 13.23 -4.49 2.57
N ARG A 164 12.63 -3.78 3.52
CA ARG A 164 13.21 -2.54 4.05
C ARG A 164 14.53 -2.84 4.77
N VAL A 165 14.53 -3.76 5.73
CA VAL A 165 15.71 -4.10 6.55
C VAL A 165 16.86 -4.67 5.70
N GLU A 166 16.57 -5.55 4.74
CA GLU A 166 17.57 -6.17 3.86
C GLU A 166 17.95 -5.27 2.66
N GLY A 167 16.99 -4.53 2.09
CA GLY A 167 17.18 -3.60 0.98
C GLY A 167 17.93 -2.31 1.36
N ASN A 168 18.01 -1.99 2.66
CA ASN A 168 18.91 -0.95 3.19
C ASN A 168 20.39 -1.19 2.87
N SER A 169 20.77 -2.39 2.39
CA SER A 169 22.15 -2.69 2.01
C SER A 169 22.53 -2.37 0.55
N LYS A 170 21.55 -2.26 -0.37
CA LYS A 170 21.83 -2.10 -1.81
C LYS A 170 21.01 -1.01 -2.51
N ASP A 171 19.72 -0.87 -2.21
CA ASP A 171 18.85 0.09 -2.92
C ASP A 171 18.77 1.43 -2.17
N GLN A 172 18.95 1.45 -0.85
CA GLN A 172 19.13 2.71 -0.12
C GLN A 172 20.43 3.42 -0.48
N LYS A 173 21.48 2.73 -0.93
CA LYS A 173 22.68 3.42 -1.43
C LYS A 173 22.41 4.30 -2.65
N GLU A 174 21.27 4.18 -3.32
CA GLU A 174 20.88 5.14 -4.36
C GLU A 174 20.05 6.31 -3.80
N ILE A 175 19.40 6.17 -2.64
CA ILE A 175 18.53 7.20 -2.05
C ILE A 175 19.25 7.99 -0.94
N THR A 176 20.01 7.34 -0.06
CA THR A 176 20.80 8.03 0.99
C THR A 176 22.08 8.68 0.47
N THR A 177 22.64 8.22 -0.66
CA THR A 177 23.74 8.95 -1.33
C THR A 177 23.27 10.27 -1.96
N ILE A 178 21.96 10.49 -2.07
CA ILE A 178 21.39 11.77 -2.55
C ILE A 178 21.09 12.72 -1.38
N GLU A 179 20.87 12.21 -0.16
CA GLU A 179 20.68 13.02 1.05
C GLU A 179 22.01 13.38 1.76
N GLU A 180 23.08 12.62 1.57
CA GLU A 180 24.44 13.03 1.96
C GLU A 180 25.00 14.04 0.94
N GLU A 181 24.88 15.33 1.26
CA GLU A 181 25.68 16.45 0.73
C GLU A 181 26.02 16.38 -0.78
N ILE A 182 25.02 16.56 -1.66
CA ILE A 182 25.31 17.20 -2.95
C ILE A 182 25.55 18.69 -2.68
N ILE A 183 26.72 19.01 -2.13
CA ILE A 183 27.33 20.33 -2.25
C ILE A 183 27.54 20.53 -3.75
N ALA A 184 27.15 21.69 -4.29
CA ALA A 184 27.36 22.04 -5.69
C ALA A 184 28.77 21.59 -6.12
N PRO A 185 28.89 20.82 -7.24
CA PRO A 185 30.19 20.34 -7.68
C PRO A 185 31.08 21.56 -7.89
N THR A 186 32.12 21.69 -7.06
CA THR A 186 33.06 22.80 -7.22
C THR A 186 33.73 22.59 -8.56
N PRO A 187 33.60 23.52 -9.53
CA PRO A 187 34.24 23.33 -10.82
C PRO A 187 35.74 23.40 -10.59
N VAL A 188 36.39 22.24 -10.59
CA VAL A 188 37.83 22.17 -10.84
C VAL A 188 37.98 22.59 -12.29
N ARG A 189 38.32 23.87 -12.52
CA ARG A 189 38.87 24.29 -13.81
C ARG A 189 40.12 23.43 -14.03
N GLN A 190 39.99 22.38 -14.83
CA GLN A 190 41.14 21.82 -15.49
C GLN A 190 41.61 22.90 -16.44
N LEU A 191 42.68 23.59 -16.05
CA LEU A 191 43.43 24.45 -16.97
C LEU A 191 43.86 23.56 -18.14
N PRO A 192 43.67 23.97 -19.40
CA PRO A 192 44.21 23.24 -20.53
C PRO A 192 45.72 23.11 -20.37
N GLU A 193 46.27 21.92 -20.57
CA GLU A 193 47.70 21.60 -20.43
C GLU A 193 48.63 22.31 -21.45
N ASP A 194 48.14 23.29 -22.22
CA ASP A 194 48.88 23.90 -23.33
C ASP A 194 49.43 25.32 -23.05
N PHE A 195 49.58 25.71 -21.78
CA PHE A 195 50.34 26.93 -21.43
C PHE A 195 51.64 26.59 -20.69
N TRP A 196 52.56 25.93 -21.39
CA TRP A 196 53.99 26.02 -21.13
C TRP A 196 54.68 26.53 -22.39
N VAL A 197 55.07 27.81 -22.39
CA VAL A 197 56.09 28.34 -23.30
C VAL A 197 57.40 28.30 -22.53
N PRO A 198 58.40 27.49 -22.93
CA PRO A 198 59.75 27.62 -22.37
C PRO A 198 60.45 28.81 -23.03
N GLN A 199 60.99 29.73 -22.22
CA GLN A 199 62.16 30.51 -22.59
C GLN A 199 63.42 29.73 -22.21
#